data_AF-A0A834XK34-F1
#
_entry.id   AF-A0A834XK34-F1
#
_cell.length_a   1.000
_cell.length_b   1.000
_cell.length_c   1.000
_cell.angle_alpha   90.00
_cell.angle_beta   90.00
_cell.angle_gamma   90.00
#
_symmetry.space_group_name_H-M   'P 1'
#
loop_
_entity.id
_entity.type
_entity.pdbx_description
1 polymer ?
#
loop_
_entity_poly.entity_id
_entity_poly.type
_entity_poly.pdbx_seq_one_letter_code
_entity_poly.pdbx_strand_id
1 'polypeptide(L)'
;MTMHSYSSSTLYIAVRIFEDVVRIIKDTVDNLQLIALAAIWIAIKRDSITYIIPTTQKVADYSNGVFTDADVRKCKAEILAAIKFDLAYADPSFILFSPITPSSDSS
;
A
#
# COMPACT_ATOMS: atom_id res chain seq x y z
N MET A 1 6.07 -8.53 20.69
CA MET A 1 5.76 -7.79 19.46
C MET A 1 5.57 -8.82 18.34
N THR A 2 4.34 -9.22 18.04
CA THR A 2 4.06 -10.23 17.01
C THR A 2 4.06 -9.56 15.64
N MET A 3 5.09 -9.80 14.84
CA MET A 3 5.14 -9.39 13.44
C MET A 3 4.09 -10.22 12.68
N HIS A 4 2.94 -9.62 12.39
CA HIS A 4 1.92 -10.26 11.57
C HIS A 4 2.47 -10.40 10.15
N SER A 5 2.49 -11.62 9.62
CA SER A 5 2.94 -11.88 8.26
C SER A 5 1.85 -11.44 7.28
N TYR A 6 2.02 -10.24 6.70
CA TYR A 6 1.22 -9.80 5.56
C TYR A 6 1.71 -10.48 4.28
N SER A 7 0.83 -10.66 3.30
CA SER A 7 1.21 -11.26 2.02
C SER A 7 2.14 -10.31 1.24
N SER A 8 3.00 -10.86 0.39
CA SER A 8 3.83 -10.07 -0.51
C SER A 8 2.99 -9.19 -1.46
N SER A 9 1.78 -9.63 -1.83
CA SER A 9 0.84 -8.85 -2.64
C SER A 9 0.36 -7.60 -1.89
N THR A 10 0.09 -7.70 -0.59
CA THR A 10 -0.31 -6.56 0.24
C THR A 10 0.80 -5.52 0.34
N LEU A 11 2.05 -5.97 0.53
CA LEU A 11 3.20 -5.07 0.55
C LEU A 11 3.41 -4.41 -0.82
N TYR A 12 3.29 -5.18 -1.90
CA TYR A 12 3.39 -4.65 -3.26
C TYR A 12 2.36 -3.54 -3.51
N ILE A 13 1.09 -3.77 -3.17
CA ILE A 13 0.03 -2.77 -3.30
C ILE A 13 0.36 -1.50 -2.50
N ALA A 14 0.85 -1.65 -1.26
CA ALA A 14 1.25 -0.50 -0.44
C ALA A 14 2.35 0.34 -1.12
N VAL A 15 3.35 -0.32 -1.70
CA VAL A 15 4.44 0.35 -2.43
C VAL A 15 3.91 1.08 -3.67
N ARG A 16 2.98 0.46 -4.41
CA ARG A 16 2.37 1.09 -5.59
C ARG A 16 1.56 2.34 -5.24
N ILE A 17 0.75 2.27 -4.18
CA ILE A 17 0.02 3.44 -3.66
C ILE A 17 1.01 4.55 -3.27
N PHE A 18 2.06 4.20 -2.53
CA PHE A 18 3.08 5.15 -2.11
C PHE A 18 3.75 5.85 -3.31
N GLU A 19 4.17 5.08 -4.32
CA GLU A 19 4.80 5.60 -5.53
C GLU A 19 3.89 6.59 -6.28
N ASP A 20 2.62 6.25 -6.49
CA ASP A 20 1.66 7.10 -7.18
C ASP A 20 1.38 8.39 -6.39
N VAL A 21 1.21 8.27 -5.08
CA VAL A 21 0.96 9.43 -4.20
C VAL A 21 2.14 10.40 -4.20
N VAL A 22 3.37 9.90 -4.06
CA VAL A 22 4.57 10.74 -4.05
C VAL A 22 4.72 11.50 -5.37
N ARG A 23 4.36 10.88 -6.50
CA ARG A 23 4.34 11.54 -7.81
C ARG A 23 3.31 12.67 -7.89
N ILE A 24 2.18 12.53 -7.21
CA ILE A 24 1.07 13.50 -7.24
C ILE A 24 1.31 14.66 -6.27
N ILE A 25 1.65 14.37 -5.01
CA ILE A 25 1.56 15.33 -3.91
C ILE A 25 2.81 16.23 -3.81
N LYS A 26 3.96 15.85 -4.41
CA LYS A 26 5.23 16.59 -4.34
C LYS A 26 5.54 17.09 -2.92
N ASP A 27 5.29 16.24 -1.94
CA ASP A 27 5.39 16.59 -0.53
C ASP A 27 6.85 16.68 -0.05
N THR A 28 7.06 17.34 1.08
CA THR A 28 8.37 17.38 1.75
C THR A 28 8.75 16.00 2.30
N VAL A 29 10.05 15.70 2.35
CA VAL A 29 10.60 14.39 2.76
C VAL A 29 10.11 13.97 4.15
N ASP A 30 9.80 14.93 5.02
CA ASP A 30 9.32 14.73 6.39
C ASP A 30 7.97 13.99 6.48
N ASN A 31 7.14 14.05 5.43
CA ASN A 31 5.83 13.39 5.39
C ASN A 31 5.86 11.99 4.77
N LEU A 32 7.00 11.53 4.23
CA LEU A 32 7.09 10.25 3.53
C LEU A 32 6.74 9.06 4.44
N GLN A 33 7.13 9.11 5.71
CA GLN A 33 6.79 8.05 6.67
C GLN A 33 5.27 8.01 6.91
N LEU A 34 4.60 9.16 7.04
CA LEU A 34 3.15 9.23 7.20
C LEU A 34 2.41 8.67 5.98
N ILE A 35 2.87 9.04 4.77
CA ILE A 35 2.34 8.53 3.51
C ILE A 35 2.51 7.00 3.44
N ALA A 36 3.67 6.48 3.81
CA ALA A 36 3.94 5.04 3.82
C ALA A 36 3.03 4.29 4.81
N LEU A 37 2.84 4.83 6.03
CA LEU A 37 1.95 4.24 7.04
C LEU A 37 0.49 4.21 6.55
N ALA A 38 0.01 5.29 5.95
CA ALA A 38 -1.32 5.36 5.38
C ALA A 38 -1.49 4.41 4.17
N ALA A 39 -0.50 4.32 3.28
CA ALA A 39 -0.51 3.41 2.14
C ALA A 39 -0.57 1.92 2.56
N ILE A 40 0.23 1.52 3.55
CA ILE A 40 0.19 0.18 4.15
C ILE A 40 -1.20 -0.11 4.73
N TRP A 41 -1.78 0.84 5.45
CA TRP A 41 -3.10 0.64 6.06
C TRP A 41 -4.23 0.53 5.03
N ILE A 42 -4.12 1.24 3.90
CA ILE A 42 -5.03 1.08 2.76
C ILE A 42 -4.88 -0.32 2.15
N ALA A 43 -3.65 -0.77 1.88
CA ALA A 43 -3.38 -2.08 1.28
C ALA A 43 -3.92 -3.23 2.15
N ILE A 44 -3.69 -3.17 3.47
CA ILE A 44 -4.22 -4.18 4.41
C ILE A 44 -5.75 -4.23 4.41
N LYS A 45 -6.41 -3.05 4.33
CA LYS A 45 -7.88 -2.98 4.28
C LYS A 45 -8.45 -3.48 2.95
N ARG A 46 -7.69 -3.33 1.86
CA ARG A 46 -8.06 -3.82 0.52
C ARG A 46 -7.98 -5.34 0.44
N ASP A 47 -6.89 -5.94 0.91
CA ASP A 47 -6.67 -7.39 0.93
C ASP A 47 -7.31 -8.06 2.15
N SER A 48 -8.58 -7.74 2.42
CA SER A 48 -9.37 -8.16 3.60
C SER A 48 -9.48 -9.67 3.86
N ILE A 49 -8.81 -10.50 3.05
CA ILE A 49 -8.52 -11.91 3.27
C ILE A 49 -7.75 -12.12 4.60
N THR A 50 -6.98 -11.12 5.04
CA THR A 50 -6.27 -11.18 6.32
C THR A 50 -7.20 -10.75 7.46
N TYR A 51 -7.62 -11.69 8.34
CA TYR A 51 -8.56 -11.47 9.46
C TYR A 51 -8.16 -10.40 10.48
N ILE A 52 -6.97 -9.81 10.38
CA ILE A 52 -6.42 -8.86 11.37
C ILE A 52 -6.11 -7.53 10.68
N ILE A 53 -7.09 -6.65 10.66
CA ILE A 53 -6.89 -5.25 10.27
C ILE A 53 -6.42 -4.49 11.53
N PRO A 54 -5.22 -3.90 11.53
CA PRO A 54 -4.76 -3.11 12.67
C PRO A 54 -5.64 -1.87 12.85
N THR A 55 -5.85 -1.49 14.10
CA THR A 55 -6.46 -0.20 14.45
C THR A 55 -5.56 0.93 13.96
N THR A 56 -6.15 2.10 13.71
CA THR A 56 -5.38 3.30 13.36
C THR A 56 -4.29 3.60 14.38
N GLN A 57 -4.59 3.45 15.67
CA GLN A 57 -3.64 3.65 16.74
C GLN A 57 -2.42 2.75 16.57
N LYS A 58 -2.62 1.45 16.31
CA LYS A 58 -1.54 0.49 16.11
C LYS A 58 -0.67 0.82 14.88
N VAL A 59 -1.26 1.45 13.86
CA VAL A 59 -0.51 1.94 12.70
C VAL A 59 0.30 3.19 13.06
N ALA A 60 -0.28 4.12 13.81
CA ALA A 60 0.41 5.31 14.31
C ALA A 60 1.57 4.94 15.25
N ASP A 61 1.42 3.90 16.07
CA ASP A 61 2.46 3.41 16.99
C ASP A 61 3.74 2.98 16.25
N TYR A 62 3.67 2.57 14.97
CA TYR A 62 4.85 2.28 14.15
C TYR A 62 5.71 3.52 13.85
N SER A 63 5.16 4.72 14.04
CA SER A 63 5.91 5.96 13.93
C SER A 63 6.72 6.32 15.18
N ASN A 64 6.65 5.51 16.24
CA ASN A 64 7.30 5.79 17.52
C ASN A 64 6.93 7.18 18.10
N GLY A 65 5.66 7.57 17.98
CA GLY A 65 5.11 8.81 18.52
C GLY A 65 5.29 10.05 17.64
N VAL A 66 5.82 9.91 16.42
CA VAL A 66 5.94 11.03 15.46
C VAL A 66 4.57 11.46 14.92
N PHE A 67 3.67 10.49 14.68
CA PHE A 67 2.34 10.74 14.12
C PHE A 67 1.25 10.20 15.04
N THR A 68 0.11 10.90 15.06
CA THR A 68 -1.08 10.50 15.80
C THR A 68 -2.03 9.66 14.94
N ASP A 69 -3.03 9.04 15.58
CA ASP A 69 -4.08 8.33 14.85
C ASP A 69 -4.87 9.26 13.89
N ALA A 70 -5.00 10.55 14.25
CA ALA A 70 -5.69 11.55 13.47
C ALA A 70 -4.91 11.90 12.20
N ASP A 71 -3.58 12.01 12.31
CA ASP A 71 -2.69 12.27 11.18
C ASP A 71 -2.78 11.13 10.15
N VAL A 72 -2.74 9.89 10.63
CA VAL A 72 -2.86 8.70 9.77
C VAL A 72 -4.23 8.64 9.09
N ARG A 73 -5.33 8.96 9.80
CA ARG A 73 -6.69 9.01 9.19
C ARG A 73 -6.79 10.10 8.13
N LYS A 74 -6.26 11.30 8.42
CA LYS A 74 -6.29 12.44 7.51
C LYS A 74 -5.48 12.15 6.25
N CYS A 75 -4.23 11.72 6.41
CA CYS A 75 -3.35 11.37 5.29
C CYS A 75 -3.96 10.24 4.44
N LYS A 76 -4.56 9.22 5.07
CA LYS A 76 -5.29 8.18 4.32
C LYS A 76 -6.41 8.77 3.44
N ALA A 77 -7.21 9.69 3.96
CA ALA A 77 -8.28 10.32 3.19
C ALA A 77 -7.74 11.13 2.02
N GLU A 78 -6.64 11.87 2.24
CA GLU A 78 -5.94 12.64 1.20
C GLU A 78 -5.37 11.73 0.11
N ILE A 79 -4.74 10.61 0.47
CA ILE A 79 -4.25 9.60 -0.47
C ILE A 79 -5.38 9.06 -1.34
N LEU A 80 -6.48 8.62 -0.73
CA LEU A 80 -7.61 8.05 -1.46
C LEU A 80 -8.23 9.07 -2.43
N ALA A 81 -8.30 10.34 -2.02
CA ALA A 81 -8.75 11.42 -2.90
C ALA A 81 -7.75 11.67 -4.04
N ALA A 82 -6.45 11.69 -3.77
CA ALA A 82 -5.40 11.92 -4.75
C ALA A 82 -5.38 10.84 -5.85
N ILE A 83 -5.50 9.56 -5.47
CA ILE A 83 -5.54 8.43 -6.41
C ILE A 83 -6.96 8.16 -6.95
N LYS A 84 -7.95 8.99 -6.62
CA LYS A 84 -9.36 8.84 -7.05
C LYS A 84 -9.96 7.46 -6.73
N PHE A 85 -9.53 6.87 -5.61
CA PHE A 85 -9.90 5.50 -5.20
C PHE A 85 -9.52 4.40 -6.21
N ASP A 86 -8.63 4.69 -7.17
CA ASP A 86 -8.09 3.67 -8.06
C ASP A 86 -7.05 2.82 -7.32
N LEU A 87 -7.49 1.64 -6.88
CA LEU A 87 -6.69 0.63 -6.18
C LEU A 87 -6.54 -0.66 -7.02
N ALA A 88 -6.80 -0.57 -8.32
CA ALA A 88 -6.77 -1.69 -9.25
C ALA A 88 -5.33 -2.03 -9.69
N TYR A 89 -4.46 -2.27 -8.72
CA TYR A 89 -3.10 -2.72 -8.98
C TYR A 89 -3.09 -4.19 -9.38
N ALA A 90 -2.48 -4.49 -10.52
CA ALA A 90 -2.29 -5.86 -11.00
C ALA A 90 -1.38 -6.63 -10.05
N ASP A 91 -1.77 -7.86 -9.67
CA ASP A 91 -0.93 -8.72 -8.87
C ASP A 91 0.28 -9.20 -9.71
N PRO A 92 1.52 -8.92 -9.29
CA PRO A 92 2.70 -9.27 -10.07
C PRO A 92 2.89 -10.79 -10.21
N SER A 93 2.24 -11.60 -9.37
CA SER A 93 2.21 -13.06 -9.52
C SER A 93 1.61 -13.51 -10.86
N PHE A 94 0.74 -12.73 -11.49
CA PHE A 94 0.24 -13.04 -12.84
C PHE A 94 1.37 -13.14 -13.88
N ILE A 95 2.48 -12.43 -13.71
CA ILE A 95 3.65 -12.52 -14.60
C ILE A 95 4.42 -13.82 -14.35
N LEU A 96 4.47 -14.27 -13.10
CA LEU A 96 5.19 -15.50 -12.74
C LEU A 96 4.42 -16.77 -13.14
N PHE A 97 3.09 -16.69 -13.19
CA PHE A 97 2.21 -17.81 -13.52
C PHE A 97 1.62 -17.74 -14.93
N SER A 98 1.95 -16.72 -15.74
CA SER A 98 1.54 -16.69 -17.13
C SER A 98 2.27 -17.83 -17.89
N PRO A 99 1.54 -18.68 -18.64
CA PRO A 99 2.20 -19.67 -19.46
C PRO A 99 3.05 -18.91 -20.49
N ILE A 100 4.36 -19.17 -20.46
CA ILE A 100 5.28 -18.73 -21.52
C ILE A 100 4.82 -19.47 -22.78
N THR A 101 3.95 -18.86 -23.56
CA THR A 101 3.67 -19.35 -24.92
C THR A 101 4.94 -19.04 -25.71
N PRO A 102 5.74 -20.05 -26.14
CA PRO A 102 6.81 -19.76 -27.09
C PRO A 102 6.17 -19.09 -28.29
N SER A 103 6.69 -17.94 -28.70
CA SER A 103 6.27 -17.32 -29.95
C SER A 103 6.45 -18.36 -31.04
N SER A 104 5.35 -18.74 -31.68
CA SER A 104 5.38 -19.47 -32.93
C SER A 104 5.88 -18.53 -34.01
N ASP A 105 7.16 -18.14 -33.93
CA ASP A 105 7.91 -17.61 -35.07
C ASP A 105 8.29 -18.80 -35.95
N SER A 106 7.25 -19.40 -36.54
CA SER A 106 7.39 -20.39 -37.60
C SER A 106 7.30 -19.68 -38.94
N SER A 107 8.51 -19.44 -39.49
CA SER A 107 8.95 -19.57 -40.90
C SER A 107 8.01 -19.10 -42.02
#